data_AF-A0A833VVV5-F1
#
_entry.id   AF-A0A833VVV5-F1
#
_cell.length_a   1.000
_cell.length_b   1.000
_cell.length_c   1.000
_cell.angle_alpha   90.00
_cell.angle_beta   90.00
_cell.angle_gamma   90.00
#
_symmetry.space_group_name_H-M   'P 1'
#
loop_
_entity.id
_entity.type
_entity.pdbx_description
1 polymer ?
#
loop_
_entity_poly.entity_id
_entity_poly.type
_entity_poly.pdbx_seq_one_letter_code
_entity_poly.pdbx_strand_id
1 'polypeptide(L)'
;MLPPVESKLPHNDTSNKDGRKRKRRAPLVLQKRRRRLLPYIATEDPERRLQQMASLATALTSLKLEFSNELTYVPRMAPRYKNRASLEKGGMQVLPKEDKETLELCQAMYKRGECPPLMVVFDSCEGFTVQADGHIKDLTLITEYTGDVDYLKNRETDDCDSMMTLLLGVDPADSLVICPDKRGNIARFISGINNHTLDGKKKQNLKCVRYNVDGECRVLLVACRDISPGERLYYDYNGHEHEYPTHHFV
;
A
#
# COMPACT_ATOMS: atom_id res chain seq x y z
N MET A 1 -30.41 78.63 59.30
CA MET A 1 -29.32 78.91 58.35
C MET A 1 -29.31 77.82 57.31
N LEU A 2 -29.68 78.13 56.06
CA LEU A 2 -29.35 77.32 54.88
C LEU A 2 -27.99 77.79 54.35
N PRO A 3 -27.26 76.94 53.62
CA PRO A 3 -27.28 77.10 52.16
C PRO A 3 -27.46 75.77 51.38
N PRO A 4 -27.62 75.85 50.04
CA PRO A 4 -28.34 74.86 49.23
C PRO A 4 -27.46 74.07 48.23
N VAL A 5 -28.10 73.08 47.58
CA VAL A 5 -28.06 72.65 46.15
C VAL A 5 -26.71 72.77 45.40
N GLU A 6 -26.21 71.66 44.81
CA GLU A 6 -26.29 71.38 43.36
C GLU A 6 -25.44 70.17 42.91
N SER A 7 -25.88 69.56 41.83
CA SER A 7 -25.30 68.45 41.06
C SER A 7 -23.99 68.78 40.32
N LYS A 8 -23.09 67.79 40.16
CA LYS A 8 -22.57 67.26 38.87
C LYS A 8 -21.27 66.44 39.07
N LEU A 9 -21.20 65.28 38.41
CA LEU A 9 -20.04 64.40 38.24
C LEU A 9 -18.90 65.11 37.44
N PRO A 10 -17.63 64.67 37.57
CA PRO A 10 -17.10 63.67 36.61
C PRO A 10 -16.00 62.71 37.10
N HIS A 11 -15.94 61.57 36.40
CA HIS A 11 -14.82 60.71 35.99
C HIS A 11 -13.52 60.49 36.81
N ASN A 12 -13.28 59.17 36.99
CA ASN A 12 -12.09 58.36 36.68
C ASN A 12 -11.15 57.83 37.79
N ASP A 13 -10.94 56.52 37.66
CA ASP A 13 -9.72 55.74 37.94
C ASP A 13 -9.32 55.44 39.40
N THR A 14 -9.64 54.24 39.89
CA THR A 14 -8.78 53.02 39.74
C THR A 14 -9.06 51.93 40.80
N SER A 15 -8.92 50.68 40.36
CA SER A 15 -8.60 49.47 41.13
C SER A 15 -9.67 48.83 42.02
N ASN A 16 -10.20 47.67 41.62
CA ASN A 16 -9.71 46.34 42.06
C ASN A 16 -10.59 45.20 41.51
N LYS A 17 -9.93 44.15 41.00
CA LYS A 17 -10.22 42.70 41.11
C LYS A 17 -11.69 42.23 41.02
N ASP A 18 -12.02 41.38 40.05
CA ASP A 18 -11.84 39.92 40.22
C ASP A 18 -12.22 39.09 38.98
N GLY A 19 -11.63 37.89 38.92
CA GLY A 19 -11.54 37.04 37.75
C GLY A 19 -12.82 36.32 37.31
N ARG A 20 -12.91 36.10 35.98
CA ARG A 20 -13.05 34.79 35.32
C ARG A 20 -13.34 35.01 33.83
N LYS A 21 -12.29 35.18 33.03
CA LYS A 21 -12.40 34.96 31.58
C LYS A 21 -12.69 33.48 31.36
N ARG A 22 -13.95 33.15 31.05
CA ARG A 22 -14.37 31.84 30.53
C ARG A 22 -13.49 31.52 29.32
N LYS A 23 -12.45 30.69 29.52
CA LYS A 23 -11.72 30.03 28.43
C LYS A 23 -12.76 29.21 27.68
N ARG A 24 -13.14 29.66 26.48
CA ARG A 24 -13.83 28.83 25.49
C ARG A 24 -12.97 27.58 25.31
N ARG A 25 -13.46 26.43 25.79
CA ARG A 25 -12.87 25.13 25.47
C ARG A 25 -13.00 24.97 23.95
N ALA A 26 -11.91 25.23 23.23
CA ALA A 26 -11.80 24.78 21.85
C ALA A 26 -12.02 23.26 21.85
N PRO A 27 -12.83 22.70 20.94
CA PRO A 27 -12.88 21.26 20.79
C PRO A 27 -11.46 20.79 20.47
N LEU A 28 -10.87 19.96 21.34
CA LEU A 28 -9.73 19.11 21.01
C LEU A 28 -10.21 18.00 20.07
N VAL A 29 -10.81 18.38 18.95
CA VAL A 29 -10.89 17.49 17.80
C VAL A 29 -9.53 17.63 17.15
N LEU A 30 -8.56 16.83 17.61
CA LEU A 30 -7.46 16.46 16.72
C LEU A 30 -8.15 15.95 15.46
N GLN A 31 -8.13 16.72 14.38
CA GLN A 31 -8.40 16.18 13.06
C GLN A 31 -7.45 14.99 12.93
N LYS A 32 -7.97 13.77 13.08
CA LYS A 32 -7.20 12.56 12.78
C LYS A 32 -6.65 12.82 11.37
N ARG A 33 -5.33 12.89 11.24
CA ARG A 33 -4.69 13.02 9.92
C ARG A 33 -5.35 11.98 9.03
N ARG A 34 -5.91 12.40 7.90
CA ARG A 34 -6.46 11.48 6.92
C ARG A 34 -5.35 10.47 6.62
N ARG A 35 -5.65 9.18 6.83
CA ARG A 35 -4.76 8.10 6.41
C ARG A 35 -4.77 8.14 4.89
N ARG A 36 -3.63 8.51 4.31
CA ARG A 36 -3.41 8.70 2.87
C ARG A 36 -2.18 7.89 2.49
N LEU A 37 -2.15 7.34 1.28
CA LEU A 37 -0.95 6.74 0.74
C LEU A 37 0.19 7.77 0.73
N LEU A 38 1.38 7.28 1.04
CA LEU A 38 2.62 8.02 0.92
C LEU A 38 3.42 7.45 -0.25
N PRO A 39 4.06 8.30 -1.07
CA PRO A 39 5.06 7.80 -2.01
C PRO A 39 6.25 7.24 -1.21
N TYR A 40 6.92 6.24 -1.77
CA TYR A 40 8.21 5.82 -1.23
C TYR A 40 9.27 6.91 -1.45
N ILE A 41 10.33 6.85 -0.66
CA ILE A 41 11.51 7.70 -0.83
C ILE A 41 12.59 6.82 -1.44
N ALA A 42 12.95 7.07 -2.70
CA ALA A 42 14.03 6.33 -3.36
C ALA A 42 15.37 6.64 -2.67
N THR A 43 16.29 5.69 -2.69
CA THR A 43 17.64 5.90 -2.15
C THR A 43 18.35 7.02 -2.91
N GLU A 44 18.96 7.97 -2.19
CA GLU A 44 19.61 9.13 -2.80
C GLU A 44 20.80 8.75 -3.69
N ASP A 45 21.62 7.81 -3.22
CA ASP A 45 22.77 7.27 -3.95
C ASP A 45 22.34 6.50 -5.22
N PRO A 46 22.69 6.99 -6.43
CA PRO A 46 22.36 6.32 -7.69
C PRO A 46 23.00 4.94 -7.84
N GLU A 47 24.21 4.73 -7.32
CA GLU A 47 24.87 3.41 -7.40
C GLU A 47 24.11 2.38 -6.57
N ARG A 48 23.63 2.79 -5.39
CA ARG A 48 22.77 1.94 -4.57
C ARG A 48 21.44 1.62 -5.24
N ARG A 49 20.80 2.58 -5.92
CA ARG A 49 19.58 2.31 -6.72
C ARG A 49 19.84 1.31 -7.85
N LEU A 50 20.99 1.39 -8.52
CA LEU A 50 21.37 0.41 -9.52
C LEU A 50 21.53 -1.00 -8.91
N GLN A 51 22.11 -1.12 -7.72
CA GLN A 51 22.21 -2.39 -7.01
C GLN A 51 20.82 -2.96 -6.64
N GLN A 52 19.91 -2.11 -6.18
CA GLN A 52 18.51 -2.47 -5.89
C GLN A 52 17.82 -3.05 -7.12
N MET A 53 17.85 -2.33 -8.24
CA MET A 53 17.28 -2.80 -9.51
C MET A 53 17.99 -4.06 -10.04
N ALA A 54 19.30 -4.16 -9.90
CA ALA A 54 20.07 -5.33 -10.32
C ALA A 54 19.72 -6.59 -9.52
N SER A 55 19.41 -6.44 -8.23
CA SER A 55 18.95 -7.56 -7.39
C SER A 55 17.65 -8.16 -7.91
N LEU A 56 16.69 -7.30 -8.29
CA LEU A 56 15.44 -7.71 -8.93
C LEU A 56 15.69 -8.36 -10.30
N ALA A 57 16.53 -7.75 -11.14
CA ALA A 57 16.86 -8.29 -12.46
C ALA A 57 17.50 -9.69 -12.36
N THR A 58 18.34 -9.92 -11.35
CA THR A 58 18.98 -11.22 -11.08
C THR A 58 17.94 -12.28 -10.70
N ALA A 59 17.01 -11.96 -9.81
CA ALA A 59 15.95 -12.87 -9.39
C ALA A 59 15.00 -13.20 -10.55
N LEU A 60 14.57 -12.19 -11.31
CA LEU A 60 13.76 -12.39 -12.52
C LEU A 60 14.48 -13.28 -13.54
N THR A 61 15.76 -13.03 -13.80
CA THR A 61 16.57 -13.83 -14.74
C THR A 61 16.70 -15.28 -14.28
N SER A 62 16.90 -15.50 -12.98
CA SER A 62 17.00 -16.85 -12.39
C SER A 62 15.72 -17.66 -12.57
N LEU A 63 14.56 -16.99 -12.57
CA LEU A 63 13.24 -17.59 -12.83
C LEU A 63 12.81 -17.50 -14.29
N LYS A 64 13.66 -17.01 -15.20
CA LYS A 64 13.37 -16.80 -16.64
C LYS A 64 12.15 -15.90 -16.89
N LEU A 65 12.02 -14.85 -16.09
CA LEU A 65 10.93 -13.87 -16.15
C LEU A 65 11.37 -12.59 -16.83
N GLU A 66 10.45 -11.97 -17.57
CA GLU A 66 10.57 -10.62 -18.07
C GLU A 66 10.10 -9.61 -17.01
N PHE A 67 10.79 -8.47 -16.91
CA PHE A 67 10.31 -7.39 -16.05
C PHE A 67 9.04 -6.74 -16.64
N SER A 68 7.99 -6.61 -15.84
CA SER A 68 6.81 -5.80 -16.15
C SER A 68 6.30 -5.10 -14.90
N ASN A 69 6.19 -3.78 -14.93
CA ASN A 69 5.61 -2.98 -13.84
C ASN A 69 4.16 -2.55 -14.12
N GLU A 70 3.47 -3.27 -15.01
CA GLU A 70 2.08 -3.01 -15.39
C GLU A 70 1.34 -4.36 -15.50
N LEU A 71 0.01 -4.33 -15.34
CA LEU A 71 -0.82 -5.48 -15.71
C LEU A 71 -0.78 -5.66 -17.23
N THR A 72 -0.48 -6.87 -17.67
CA THR A 72 -0.38 -7.22 -19.09
C THR A 72 -1.56 -8.08 -19.54
N TYR A 73 -2.02 -7.87 -20.77
CA TYR A 73 -3.17 -8.57 -21.34
C TYR A 73 -2.75 -9.23 -22.64
N VAL A 74 -2.52 -10.54 -22.59
CA VAL A 74 -1.91 -11.32 -23.67
C VAL A 74 -3.00 -12.04 -24.46
N PRO A 75 -2.84 -12.23 -25.79
CA PRO A 75 -3.78 -13.04 -26.57
C PRO A 75 -4.02 -14.41 -25.95
N ARG A 76 -5.28 -14.89 -25.99
CA ARG A 76 -5.77 -16.14 -25.38
C ARG A 76 -5.87 -16.16 -23.86
N MET A 77 -5.53 -15.05 -23.18
CA MET A 77 -5.81 -14.83 -21.76
C MET A 77 -6.98 -13.84 -21.62
N ALA A 78 -7.19 -13.28 -20.43
CA ALA A 78 -8.25 -12.30 -20.22
C ALA A 78 -7.91 -10.98 -20.96
N PRO A 79 -8.84 -10.44 -21.78
CA PRO A 79 -8.63 -9.15 -22.42
C PRO A 79 -8.86 -8.01 -21.41
N ARG A 80 -8.21 -6.86 -21.64
CA ARG A 80 -8.28 -5.69 -20.73
C ARG A 80 -9.70 -5.26 -20.37
N TYR A 81 -10.63 -5.25 -21.33
CA TYR A 81 -12.02 -4.84 -21.10
C TYR A 81 -12.79 -5.74 -20.12
N LYS A 82 -12.25 -6.91 -19.75
CA LYS A 82 -12.79 -7.78 -18.71
C LYS A 82 -12.36 -7.38 -17.31
N ASN A 83 -11.25 -6.65 -17.15
CA ASN A 83 -10.86 -6.07 -15.87
C ASN A 83 -11.75 -4.86 -15.57
N ARG A 84 -12.94 -5.12 -15.03
CA ARG A 84 -13.91 -4.10 -14.65
C ARG A 84 -14.23 -4.25 -13.16
N ALA A 85 -13.83 -3.27 -12.36
CA ALA A 85 -14.04 -3.29 -10.92
C ALA A 85 -15.53 -3.33 -10.52
N SER A 86 -16.43 -2.91 -11.41
CA SER A 86 -17.88 -3.05 -11.22
C SER A 86 -18.38 -4.49 -11.17
N LEU A 87 -17.57 -5.47 -11.62
CA LEU A 87 -17.92 -6.90 -11.58
C LEU A 87 -17.57 -7.55 -10.24
N GLU A 88 -16.82 -6.87 -9.36
CA GLU A 88 -16.43 -7.41 -8.06
C GLU A 88 -17.66 -7.69 -7.21
N LYS A 89 -17.76 -8.93 -6.72
CA LYS A 89 -18.80 -9.35 -5.80
C LYS A 89 -18.72 -8.55 -4.50
N GLY A 90 -19.80 -7.83 -4.18
CA GLY A 90 -19.83 -6.94 -3.01
C GLY A 90 -19.23 -5.55 -3.25
N GLY A 91 -18.75 -5.27 -4.47
CA GLY A 91 -18.16 -4.01 -4.87
C GLY A 91 -16.69 -3.85 -4.46
N MET A 92 -15.98 -3.00 -5.20
CA MET A 92 -14.56 -2.68 -4.93
C MET A 92 -14.42 -1.22 -4.50
N GLN A 93 -13.64 -0.98 -3.44
CA GLN A 93 -13.34 0.38 -2.97
C GLN A 93 -12.63 1.20 -4.05
N VAL A 94 -13.07 2.45 -4.23
CA VAL A 94 -12.46 3.39 -5.20
C VAL A 94 -11.23 4.03 -4.59
N LEU A 95 -10.12 4.07 -5.33
CA LEU A 95 -8.91 4.78 -4.89
C LEU A 95 -9.18 6.29 -4.90
N PRO A 96 -9.07 6.98 -3.75
CA PRO A 96 -9.28 8.43 -3.68
C PRO A 96 -8.33 9.18 -4.62
N LYS A 97 -8.77 10.34 -5.13
CA LYS A 97 -7.97 11.15 -6.07
C LYS A 97 -6.54 11.42 -5.57
N GLU A 98 -6.38 11.80 -4.30
CA GLU A 98 -5.05 12.09 -3.73
C GLU A 98 -4.14 10.85 -3.65
N ASP A 99 -4.73 9.66 -3.44
CA ASP A 99 -4.00 8.39 -3.40
C ASP A 99 -3.66 7.93 -4.83
N LYS A 100 -4.53 8.23 -5.80
CA LYS A 100 -4.26 8.02 -7.23
C LYS A 100 -3.09 8.89 -7.72
N GLU A 101 -3.05 10.17 -7.34
CA GLU A 101 -1.91 11.06 -7.63
C GLU A 101 -0.60 10.51 -7.02
N THR A 102 -0.67 9.89 -5.85
CA THR A 102 0.47 9.22 -5.21
C THR A 102 0.92 7.98 -6.00
N LEU A 103 -0.02 7.15 -6.46
CA LEU A 103 0.25 6.00 -7.32
C LEU A 103 0.93 6.43 -8.64
N GLU A 104 0.39 7.45 -9.31
CA GLU A 104 0.95 8.00 -10.56
C GLU A 104 2.36 8.58 -10.34
N LEU A 105 2.58 9.26 -9.21
CA LEU A 105 3.91 9.74 -8.83
C LEU A 105 4.91 8.59 -8.68
N CYS A 106 4.56 7.54 -7.94
CA CYS A 106 5.41 6.36 -7.78
C CYS A 106 5.70 5.66 -9.11
N GLN A 107 4.71 5.56 -10.01
CA GLN A 107 4.92 5.03 -11.35
C GLN A 107 5.90 5.88 -12.17
N ALA A 108 5.76 7.21 -12.10
CA ALA A 108 6.67 8.14 -12.79
C ALA A 108 8.09 8.12 -12.20
N MET A 109 8.23 7.94 -10.88
CA MET A 109 9.51 7.72 -10.19
C MET A 109 10.19 6.46 -10.70
N TYR A 110 9.47 5.34 -10.71
CA TYR A 110 10.02 4.07 -11.17
C TYR A 110 10.48 4.15 -12.64
N LYS A 111 9.69 4.78 -13.52
CA LYS A 111 10.02 4.97 -14.95
C LYS A 111 11.32 5.74 -15.19
N ARG A 112 11.76 6.59 -14.26
CA ARG A 112 13.02 7.33 -14.34
C ARG A 112 14.15 6.75 -13.48
N GLY A 113 14.00 5.51 -12.98
CA GLY A 113 15.03 4.81 -12.19
C GLY A 113 15.05 5.15 -10.70
N GLU A 114 14.02 5.83 -10.18
CA GLU A 114 13.79 6.04 -8.75
C GLU A 114 12.90 4.89 -8.23
N CYS A 115 13.49 3.72 -8.04
CA CYS A 115 12.81 2.55 -7.46
C CYS A 115 12.60 2.71 -5.94
N PRO A 116 11.61 2.00 -5.34
CA PRO A 116 11.52 1.92 -3.88
C PRO A 116 12.81 1.29 -3.31
N PRO A 117 13.23 1.69 -2.09
CA PRO A 117 14.50 1.26 -1.51
C PRO A 117 14.38 -0.20 -1.03
N LEU A 118 14.43 -1.14 -1.96
CA LEU A 118 14.17 -2.56 -1.74
C LEU A 118 15.27 -3.41 -2.37
N MET A 119 15.62 -4.51 -1.70
CA MET A 119 16.57 -5.50 -2.19
C MET A 119 15.89 -6.87 -2.27
N VAL A 120 16.06 -7.55 -3.40
CA VAL A 120 15.73 -8.97 -3.50
C VAL A 120 16.93 -9.77 -3.00
N VAL A 121 16.69 -10.66 -2.04
CA VAL A 121 17.74 -11.45 -1.35
C VAL A 121 17.32 -12.92 -1.31
N PHE A 122 18.25 -13.79 -1.68
CA PHE A 122 18.03 -15.24 -1.57
C PHE A 122 18.23 -15.71 -0.13
N ASP A 123 17.28 -16.49 0.35
CA ASP A 123 17.24 -17.15 1.64
C ASP A 123 17.08 -18.67 1.40
N SER A 124 17.84 -19.49 2.11
CA SER A 124 17.82 -20.94 1.89
C SER A 124 16.51 -21.62 2.31
N CYS A 125 15.71 -20.99 3.17
CA CYS A 125 14.45 -21.51 3.67
C CYS A 125 13.24 -20.96 2.89
N GLU A 126 13.28 -19.68 2.49
CA GLU A 126 12.17 -18.99 1.82
C GLU A 126 12.39 -18.75 0.32
N GLY A 127 13.58 -19.03 -0.21
CA GLY A 127 13.92 -18.71 -1.60
C GLY A 127 14.19 -17.22 -1.79
N PHE A 128 13.72 -16.63 -2.90
CA PHE A 128 13.86 -15.18 -3.08
C PHE A 128 12.87 -14.42 -2.19
N THR A 129 13.42 -13.54 -1.36
CA THR A 129 12.67 -12.66 -0.45
C THR A 129 12.96 -11.20 -0.76
N VAL A 130 12.15 -10.29 -0.22
CA VAL A 130 12.38 -8.84 -0.34
C VAL A 130 12.60 -8.23 1.03
N GLN A 131 13.62 -7.40 1.16
CA GLN A 131 13.88 -6.62 2.38
C GLN A 131 14.00 -5.13 2.06
N ALA A 132 13.69 -4.31 3.06
CA ALA A 132 13.89 -2.87 2.98
C ALA A 132 15.38 -2.54 2.96
N ASP A 133 15.79 -1.67 2.05
CA ASP A 133 17.15 -1.13 1.93
C ASP A 133 17.23 0.33 2.37
N GLY A 134 16.21 0.78 3.09
CA GLY A 134 16.03 2.11 3.62
C GLY A 134 14.84 2.14 4.56
N HIS A 135 14.62 3.26 5.25
CA HIS A 135 13.45 3.42 6.10
C HIS A 135 12.19 3.57 5.24
N ILE A 136 11.13 2.82 5.57
CA ILE A 136 9.83 2.92 4.91
C ILE A 136 8.80 3.28 5.98
N LYS A 137 8.00 4.32 5.73
CA LYS A 137 6.99 4.79 6.71
C LYS A 137 5.70 4.00 6.58
N ASP A 138 4.92 3.97 7.65
CA ASP A 138 3.52 3.53 7.61
C ASP A 138 2.77 4.25 6.47
N LEU A 139 1.88 3.51 5.78
CA LEU A 139 1.11 3.95 4.62
C LEU A 139 1.91 4.23 3.34
N THR A 140 3.20 3.92 3.30
CA THR A 140 3.97 4.01 2.05
C THR A 140 3.52 2.94 1.05
N LEU A 141 3.20 3.36 -0.18
CA LEU A 141 3.00 2.47 -1.32
C LEU A 141 4.34 1.81 -1.67
N ILE A 142 4.38 0.47 -1.61
CA ILE A 142 5.58 -0.32 -1.91
C ILE A 142 5.66 -0.58 -3.41
N THR A 143 4.63 -1.22 -3.94
CA THR A 143 4.54 -1.62 -5.35
C THR A 143 3.11 -2.02 -5.68
N GLU A 144 2.78 -2.01 -6.96
CA GLU A 144 1.64 -2.75 -7.50
C GLU A 144 2.03 -4.22 -7.70
N TYR A 145 1.08 -5.15 -7.52
CA TYR A 145 1.27 -6.55 -7.92
C TYR A 145 0.97 -6.69 -9.41
N THR A 146 1.93 -7.12 -10.21
CA THR A 146 1.83 -7.10 -11.68
C THR A 146 2.13 -8.47 -12.30
N GLY A 147 1.65 -8.65 -13.52
CA GLY A 147 1.80 -9.87 -14.31
C GLY A 147 0.73 -9.98 -15.38
N ASP A 148 0.70 -11.11 -16.07
CA ASP A 148 -0.32 -11.38 -17.09
C ASP A 148 -1.67 -11.60 -16.41
N VAL A 149 -2.70 -10.92 -16.89
CA VAL A 149 -4.06 -11.09 -16.37
C VAL A 149 -4.75 -12.23 -17.12
N ASP A 150 -5.26 -13.19 -16.37
CA ASP A 150 -6.02 -14.33 -16.90
C ASP A 150 -7.33 -14.53 -16.15
N TYR A 151 -8.18 -15.40 -16.67
CA TYR A 151 -9.32 -15.91 -15.93
C TYR A 151 -8.86 -16.93 -14.90
N LEU A 152 -9.42 -16.88 -13.70
CA LEU A 152 -9.09 -17.81 -12.63
C LEU A 152 -9.30 -19.27 -13.04
N LYS A 153 -10.39 -19.57 -13.76
CA LYS A 153 -10.69 -20.90 -14.30
C LYS A 153 -9.63 -21.47 -15.25
N ASN A 154 -8.86 -20.61 -15.93
CA ASN A 154 -7.80 -21.05 -16.82
C ASN A 154 -6.56 -21.54 -16.06
N ARG A 155 -6.51 -21.28 -14.74
CA ARG A 155 -5.36 -21.51 -13.87
C ARG A 155 -5.63 -22.52 -12.74
N GLU A 156 -6.73 -23.27 -12.81
CA GLU A 156 -7.10 -24.27 -11.79
C GLU A 156 -6.08 -25.40 -11.60
N THR A 157 -5.28 -25.68 -12.63
CA THR A 157 -4.25 -26.73 -12.62
C THR A 157 -2.83 -26.16 -12.74
N ASP A 158 -2.69 -24.84 -12.59
CA ASP A 158 -1.43 -24.14 -12.68
C ASP A 158 -0.59 -24.36 -11.40
N ASP A 159 0.71 -24.57 -11.56
CA ASP A 159 1.66 -24.80 -10.47
C ASP A 159 2.36 -23.50 -10.02
N CYS A 160 1.97 -22.35 -10.57
CA CYS A 160 2.49 -21.04 -10.16
C CYS A 160 2.13 -20.73 -8.71
N ASP A 161 3.16 -20.70 -7.86
CA ASP A 161 3.08 -20.34 -6.45
C ASP A 161 2.87 -18.84 -6.17
N SER A 162 2.76 -18.01 -7.20
CA SER A 162 2.78 -16.54 -7.09
C SER A 162 1.52 -15.89 -7.68
N MET A 163 0.45 -16.66 -7.87
CA MET A 163 -0.81 -16.12 -8.37
C MET A 163 -1.46 -15.16 -7.37
N MET A 164 -2.10 -14.12 -7.88
CA MET A 164 -2.75 -13.09 -7.06
C MET A 164 -4.14 -12.75 -7.59
N THR A 165 -5.18 -12.93 -6.77
CA THR A 165 -6.55 -12.58 -7.13
C THR A 165 -6.66 -11.10 -7.52
N LEU A 166 -7.19 -10.83 -8.72
CA LEU A 166 -7.43 -9.47 -9.22
C LEU A 166 -8.89 -9.05 -9.01
N LEU A 167 -9.82 -9.91 -9.43
CA LEU A 167 -11.26 -9.68 -9.47
C LEU A 167 -11.99 -10.96 -9.09
N LEU A 168 -12.93 -10.88 -8.16
CA LEU A 168 -13.84 -11.97 -7.83
C LEU A 168 -15.23 -11.63 -8.33
N GLY A 169 -15.61 -12.24 -9.45
CA GLY A 169 -16.91 -12.04 -10.08
C GLY A 169 -18.05 -12.66 -9.26
N VAL A 170 -19.27 -12.16 -9.47
CA VAL A 170 -20.48 -12.88 -9.01
C VAL A 170 -20.60 -14.21 -9.76
N ASP A 171 -20.33 -14.20 -11.06
CA ASP A 171 -20.08 -15.41 -11.85
C ASP A 171 -18.60 -15.78 -11.73
N PRO A 172 -18.25 -16.98 -11.23
CA PRO A 172 -16.87 -17.44 -11.17
C PRO A 172 -16.13 -17.41 -12.52
N ALA A 173 -16.87 -17.50 -13.64
CA ALA A 173 -16.31 -17.45 -14.98
C ALA A 173 -15.74 -16.06 -15.37
N ASP A 174 -16.11 -15.01 -14.64
CA ASP A 174 -15.59 -13.63 -14.81
C ASP A 174 -14.46 -13.29 -13.82
N SER A 175 -14.14 -14.18 -12.87
CA SER A 175 -13.03 -13.94 -11.92
C SER A 175 -11.69 -13.91 -12.64
N LEU A 176 -10.84 -12.96 -12.25
CA LEU A 176 -9.53 -12.74 -12.83
C LEU A 176 -8.41 -12.91 -11.80
N VAL A 177 -7.27 -13.36 -12.29
CA VAL A 177 -6.06 -13.60 -11.52
C VAL A 177 -4.85 -13.00 -12.25
N ILE A 178 -3.92 -12.45 -11.48
CA ILE A 178 -2.61 -12.00 -11.96
C ILE A 178 -1.65 -13.18 -11.90
N CYS A 179 -1.04 -13.49 -13.03
CA CYS A 179 -0.09 -14.58 -13.21
C CYS A 179 1.28 -13.99 -13.51
N PRO A 180 2.18 -13.89 -12.51
CA PRO A 180 3.51 -13.33 -12.73
C PRO A 180 4.52 -14.35 -13.29
N ASP A 181 4.05 -15.46 -13.87
CA ASP A 181 4.80 -16.65 -14.31
C ASP A 181 5.73 -16.42 -15.52
N LYS A 182 5.47 -15.38 -16.32
CA LYS A 182 6.30 -14.97 -17.46
C LYS A 182 6.79 -13.53 -17.35
N ARG A 183 5.95 -12.66 -16.81
CA ARG A 183 6.17 -11.21 -16.68
C ARG A 183 5.78 -10.79 -15.27
N GLY A 184 6.60 -9.98 -14.61
CA GLY A 184 6.27 -9.46 -13.29
C GLY A 184 7.28 -8.47 -12.76
N ASN A 185 7.04 -7.96 -11.56
CA ASN A 185 7.93 -7.04 -10.86
C ASN A 185 8.35 -7.61 -9.50
N ILE A 186 8.81 -6.75 -8.59
CA ILE A 186 9.29 -7.14 -7.26
C ILE A 186 8.19 -7.75 -6.37
N ALA A 187 6.91 -7.47 -6.63
CA ALA A 187 5.81 -7.85 -5.75
C ALA A 187 5.71 -9.37 -5.53
N ARG A 188 5.99 -10.16 -6.58
CA ARG A 188 5.93 -11.63 -6.54
C ARG A 188 6.96 -12.28 -5.62
N PHE A 189 7.98 -11.53 -5.19
CA PHE A 189 9.07 -12.03 -4.33
C PHE A 189 8.87 -11.66 -2.86
N ILE A 190 7.79 -10.94 -2.52
CA ILE A 190 7.53 -10.53 -1.14
C ILE A 190 6.89 -11.70 -0.39
N SER A 191 7.49 -12.12 0.73
CA SER A 191 7.07 -13.28 1.51
C SER A 191 5.66 -13.14 2.10
N GLY A 192 5.03 -14.29 2.36
CA GLY A 192 3.79 -14.39 3.10
C GLY A 192 4.01 -14.73 4.57
N ILE A 193 3.07 -14.38 5.44
CA ILE A 193 3.08 -14.82 6.83
C ILE A 193 2.51 -16.23 7.00
N ASN A 194 2.96 -16.95 8.03
CA ASN A 194 2.28 -18.15 8.51
C ASN A 194 0.98 -17.76 9.26
N ASN A 195 -0.19 -18.10 8.71
CA ASN A 195 -1.48 -17.75 9.30
C ASN A 195 -1.83 -18.58 10.56
N HIS A 196 -1.09 -19.67 10.81
CA HIS A 196 -1.38 -20.67 11.84
C HIS A 196 -0.56 -20.48 13.12
N THR A 197 0.44 -19.60 13.12
CA THR A 197 1.26 -19.30 14.31
C THR A 197 1.09 -17.85 14.75
N LEU A 198 1.16 -17.60 16.06
CA LEU A 198 1.08 -16.24 16.59
C LEU A 198 2.27 -15.38 16.17
N ASP A 199 3.46 -15.98 16.07
CA ASP A 199 4.67 -15.27 15.68
C ASP A 199 4.69 -14.96 14.18
N GLY A 200 4.12 -15.83 13.34
CA GLY A 200 3.91 -15.54 11.91
C GLY A 200 3.11 -14.26 11.69
N LYS A 201 1.98 -14.10 12.41
CA LYS A 201 1.16 -12.88 12.34
C LYS A 201 1.89 -11.61 12.77
N LYS A 202 2.87 -11.70 13.68
CA LYS A 202 3.67 -10.53 14.11
C LYS A 202 4.66 -10.06 13.05
N LYS A 203 5.04 -10.92 12.10
CA LYS A 203 5.97 -10.56 11.01
C LYS A 203 5.34 -9.60 10.00
N GLN A 204 4.01 -9.58 9.89
CA GLN A 204 3.32 -8.74 8.92
C GLN A 204 3.69 -7.26 9.06
N ASN A 205 4.21 -6.68 7.99
CA ASN A 205 4.53 -5.26 7.89
C ASN A 205 3.95 -4.59 6.65
N LEU A 206 3.39 -5.38 5.72
CA LEU A 206 2.63 -4.92 4.57
C LEU A 206 1.18 -5.41 4.59
N LYS A 207 0.34 -4.71 3.82
CA LYS A 207 -1.01 -5.14 3.44
C LYS A 207 -1.14 -5.16 1.93
N CYS A 208 -1.72 -6.25 1.42
CA CYS A 208 -2.21 -6.34 0.05
C CYS A 208 -3.65 -5.83 0.01
N VAL A 209 -3.95 -4.88 -0.87
CA VAL A 209 -5.26 -4.24 -0.98
C VAL A 209 -5.66 -4.09 -2.44
N ARG A 210 -6.95 -4.36 -2.73
CA ARG A 210 -7.54 -4.20 -4.06
C ARG A 210 -8.30 -2.88 -4.15
N TYR A 211 -8.09 -2.13 -5.22
CA TYR A 211 -8.75 -0.85 -5.49
C TYR A 211 -9.28 -0.78 -6.91
N ASN A 212 -10.41 -0.10 -7.05
CA ASN A 212 -10.90 0.40 -8.31
C ASN A 212 -10.16 1.70 -8.65
N VAL A 213 -9.36 1.67 -9.72
CA VAL A 213 -8.68 2.83 -10.29
C VAL A 213 -9.21 3.04 -11.70
N ASP A 214 -9.95 4.13 -11.92
CA ASP A 214 -10.57 4.47 -13.20
C ASP A 214 -11.45 3.37 -13.83
N GLY A 215 -12.08 2.54 -13.00
CA GLY A 215 -12.94 1.43 -13.44
C GLY A 215 -12.25 0.08 -13.53
N GLU A 216 -10.92 0.01 -13.39
CA GLU A 216 -10.14 -1.23 -13.42
C GLU A 216 -9.73 -1.67 -12.02
N CYS A 217 -9.66 -2.98 -11.77
CA CYS A 217 -9.11 -3.53 -10.54
C CYS A 217 -7.58 -3.39 -10.56
N ARG A 218 -7.00 -3.00 -9.42
CA ARG A 218 -5.56 -2.90 -9.19
C ARG A 218 -5.22 -3.48 -7.81
N VAL A 219 -4.09 -4.15 -7.70
CA VAL A 219 -3.63 -4.77 -6.45
C VAL A 219 -2.40 -4.03 -5.95
N LEU A 220 -2.48 -3.41 -4.78
CA LEU A 220 -1.41 -2.59 -4.20
C LEU A 220 -0.85 -3.23 -2.93
N LEU A 221 0.46 -3.15 -2.73
CA LEU A 221 1.13 -3.49 -1.49
C LEU A 221 1.53 -2.20 -0.77
N VAL A 222 1.07 -2.06 0.48
CA VAL A 222 1.23 -0.83 1.28
C VAL A 222 1.79 -1.20 2.65
N ALA A 223 2.78 -0.44 3.13
CA ALA A 223 3.28 -0.58 4.50
C ALA A 223 2.15 -0.31 5.52
N CYS A 224 2.00 -1.19 6.52
CA CYS A 224 1.00 -1.05 7.58
C CYS A 224 1.59 -0.66 8.94
N ARG A 225 2.91 -0.39 8.97
CA ARG A 225 3.69 0.22 10.03
C ARG A 225 5.00 0.74 9.46
N ASP A 226 5.77 1.48 10.25
CA ASP A 226 7.14 1.81 9.90
C ASP A 226 8.00 0.52 9.80
N ILE A 227 8.92 0.51 8.83
CA ILE A 227 9.80 -0.61 8.49
C ILE A 227 11.24 -0.11 8.51
N SER A 228 12.10 -0.83 9.23
CA SER A 228 13.51 -0.49 9.35
C SER A 228 14.34 -1.05 8.19
N PRO A 229 15.49 -0.41 7.84
CA PRO A 229 16.45 -0.99 6.90
C PRO A 229 16.88 -2.40 7.34
N GLY A 230 16.99 -3.31 6.37
CA GLY A 230 17.29 -4.73 6.57
C GLY A 230 16.09 -5.58 6.97
N GLU A 231 14.93 -4.99 7.26
CA GLU A 231 13.74 -5.74 7.64
C GLU A 231 13.10 -6.41 6.41
N ARG A 232 12.84 -7.73 6.50
CA ARG A 232 12.15 -8.49 5.46
C ARG A 232 10.67 -8.11 5.39
N LEU A 233 10.14 -8.02 4.18
CA LEU A 233 8.75 -7.65 3.92
C LEU A 233 7.84 -8.87 3.93
N TYR A 234 6.73 -8.76 4.66
CA TYR A 234 5.71 -9.81 4.76
C TYR A 234 4.30 -9.23 4.66
N TYR A 235 3.45 -9.87 3.88
CA TYR A 235 2.00 -9.63 3.88
C TYR A 235 1.22 -10.92 4.11
N ASP A 236 -0.08 -10.79 4.35
CA ASP A 236 -0.99 -11.93 4.43
C ASP A 236 -1.44 -12.36 3.04
N TYR A 237 -0.95 -13.49 2.55
CA TYR A 237 -1.37 -14.08 1.27
C TYR A 237 -2.86 -14.43 1.27
N ASN A 238 -3.43 -14.72 2.45
CA ASN A 238 -4.83 -15.07 2.65
C ASN A 238 -5.66 -13.90 3.18
N GLY A 239 -5.26 -12.65 2.89
CA GLY A 239 -5.93 -11.44 3.41
C GLY A 239 -7.38 -11.24 2.95
N HIS A 240 -7.85 -12.03 1.97
CA HIS A 240 -9.23 -12.01 1.48
C HIS A 240 -9.82 -13.42 1.36
N GLU A 241 -9.15 -14.30 0.62
CA GLU A 241 -9.50 -15.72 0.45
C GLU A 241 -8.50 -16.59 1.22
N HIS A 242 -8.82 -17.85 1.51
CA HIS A 242 -7.95 -18.77 2.29
C HIS A 242 -7.41 -19.91 1.42
N GLU A 243 -7.00 -19.59 0.19
CA GLU A 243 -6.61 -20.57 -0.83
C GLU A 243 -5.11 -20.90 -0.79
N TYR A 244 -4.29 -20.10 -0.10
CA TYR A 244 -2.84 -20.30 -0.06
C TYR A 244 -2.41 -21.08 1.20
N PRO A 245 -1.80 -22.27 1.08
CA PRO A 245 -1.39 -23.05 2.24
C PRO A 245 -0.14 -22.45 2.90
N THR A 246 -0.27 -21.83 4.08
CA THR A 246 0.85 -21.15 4.77
C THR A 246 1.40 -21.90 5.99
N HIS A 247 0.94 -23.14 6.25
CA HIS A 247 1.38 -23.95 7.40
C HIS A 247 2.90 -24.17 7.44
N HIS A 248 3.53 -24.28 6.27
CA HIS A 248 4.96 -24.57 6.12
C HIS A 248 5.82 -23.30 6.10
N PHE A 249 5.21 -22.11 6.16
CA PHE A 249 5.96 -20.86 6.17
C PHE A 249 6.71 -20.69 7.50
N VAL A 250 7.92 -20.14 7.39
CA VAL A 250 8.86 -19.90 8.50
C VAL A 250 8.43 -18.71 9.36
#